data_AF-A0A2D6DVS4-F1
#
_entry.id   AF-A0A2D6DVS4-F1
#
_cell.length_a   1.000
_cell.length_b   1.000
_cell.length_c   1.000
_cell.angle_alpha   90.00
_cell.angle_beta   90.00
_cell.angle_gamma   90.00
#
_symmetry.space_group_name_H-M   'P 1'
#
loop_
_entity.id
_entity.type
_entity.pdbx_description
1 polymer ?
#
loop_
_entity_poly.entity_id
_entity_poly.type
_entity_poly.pdbx_seq_one_letter_code
_entity_poly.pdbx_strand_id
1 'polypeptide(L)' 'MKRNDDVALLAPSVVLLAGATSLGLGGVTQSLSKHRGLGIEDPINMVGFILLAVGGWTFSATFLKRNRKDD' A
#
# COMPACT_ATOMS: atom_id res chain seq x y z
N MET A 1 -9.31 -23.77 11.04
CA MET A 1 -9.03 -22.91 9.86
C MET A 1 -8.53 -21.49 10.20
N LYS A 2 -8.06 -21.18 11.42
CA LYS A 2 -7.66 -19.82 11.84
C LYS A 2 -6.35 -19.28 11.21
N ARG A 3 -5.38 -20.14 10.87
CA ARG A 3 -4.07 -19.72 10.35
C ARG A 3 -4.12 -19.12 8.94
N ASN A 4 -5.02 -19.58 8.09
CA ASN A 4 -5.08 -19.11 6.70
C ASN A 4 -5.63 -17.68 6.62
N ASP A 5 -6.49 -17.28 7.55
CA ASP A 5 -7.12 -15.96 7.57
C ASP A 5 -6.14 -14.86 8.06
N ASP A 6 -5.23 -15.17 9.00
CA ASP A 6 -4.14 -14.25 9.39
C ASP A 6 -3.09 -14.08 8.27
N VAL A 7 -2.74 -15.16 7.56
CA VAL A 7 -1.84 -15.09 6.39
C VAL A 7 -2.48 -14.29 5.25
N ALA A 8 -3.81 -14.37 5.10
CA ALA A 8 -4.55 -13.61 4.09
C ALA A 8 -4.54 -12.09 4.34
N LEU A 9 -4.35 -11.64 5.58
CA LEU A 9 -4.20 -10.21 5.93
C LEU A 9 -2.75 -9.72 5.78
N LEU A 10 -1.78 -10.63 5.86
CA LEU A 10 -0.36 -10.33 5.71
C LEU A 10 -0.04 -9.79 4.30
N ALA A 11 -0.53 -10.46 3.25
CA ALA A 11 -0.32 -10.02 1.87
C ALA A 11 -0.77 -8.56 1.59
N PRO A 12 -2.01 -8.15 1.88
CA PRO A 12 -2.46 -6.78 1.65
C PRO A 12 -1.76 -5.77 2.57
N SER A 13 -1.35 -6.16 3.78
CA SER A 13 -0.56 -5.27 4.65
C SER A 13 0.85 -4.98 4.13
N VAL A 14 1.51 -5.96 3.49
CA VAL A 14 2.79 -5.74 2.79
C VAL A 14 2.61 -4.82 1.58
N VAL A 15 1.51 -4.98 0.84
CA VAL A 15 1.16 -4.11 -0.31
C VAL A 15 0.92 -2.66 0.16
N LEU A 16 0.21 -2.47 1.27
CA LEU A 16 0.01 -1.15 1.88
C LEU A 16 1.33 -0.52 2.33
N LEU A 17 2.22 -1.30 2.96
CA LEU A 17 3.53 -0.84 3.37
C LEU A 17 4.37 -0.41 2.17
N ALA A 18 4.38 -1.21 1.10
CA ALA A 18 5.05 -0.88 -0.15
C ALA A 18 4.53 0.41 -0.78
N GLY A 19 3.21 0.60 -0.83
CA GLY A 19 2.57 1.84 -1.30
C GLY A 19 2.96 3.06 -0.48
N ALA A 20 2.94 2.96 0.85
CA ALA A 20 3.36 4.02 1.76
C ALA A 20 4.85 4.38 1.61
N THR A 21 5.73 3.37 1.48
CA THR A 21 7.16 3.61 1.23
C THR A 21 7.41 4.26 -0.12
N SER A 22 6.62 3.91 -1.16
CA SER A 22 6.71 4.54 -2.48
C SER A 22 6.35 6.02 -2.43
N LEU A 23 5.25 6.39 -1.76
CA LEU A 23 4.88 7.80 -1.57
C LEU A 23 5.91 8.56 -0.72
N GLY A 24 6.44 7.93 0.33
CA GLY A 24 7.50 8.50 1.15
C GLY A 24 8.77 8.79 0.32
N LEU A 25 9.18 7.85 -0.54
CA LEU A 25 10.29 8.04 -1.46
C LEU A 25 10.00 9.14 -2.48
N GLY A 26 8.80 9.16 -3.07
CA GLY A 26 8.36 10.21 -3.98
C GLY A 26 8.47 11.61 -3.38
N GLY A 27 7.97 11.79 -2.15
CA GLY A 27 8.08 13.05 -1.41
C GLY A 27 9.54 13.44 -1.08
N VAL A 28 10.39 12.46 -0.71
CA VAL A 28 11.81 12.71 -0.45
C VAL A 28 12.54 13.10 -1.74
N THR A 29 12.28 12.41 -2.86
CA THR A 29 12.90 12.74 -4.16
C THR A 29 12.49 14.11 -4.66
N GLN A 30 11.25 14.53 -4.40
CA GLN A 30 10.74 15.88 -4.72
C GLN A 30 11.40 16.96 -3.86
N SER A 31 11.75 16.65 -2.60
CA SER A 31 12.46 17.55 -1.69
C SER A 31 13.96 17.68 -2.01
N LEU A 32 14.57 16.67 -2.66
CA LEU A 32 15.97 16.70 -3.05
C LEU A 32 16.16 17.53 -4.33
N SER A 33 16.88 18.65 -4.21
CA SER A 33 17.16 19.58 -5.32
C SER A 33 17.87 18.95 -6.53
N LYS A 34 18.51 17.78 -6.39
CA LYS A 34 19.20 17.06 -7.48
C LYS A 34 18.24 16.25 -8.36
N HIS A 35 17.04 15.94 -7.87
CA HIS A 35 16.04 15.12 -8.58
C HIS A 35 14.75 15.89 -8.91
N ARG A 36 14.61 17.10 -8.37
CA ARG A 36 13.55 18.05 -8.68
C ARG A 36 13.51 18.34 -10.19
N GLY A 37 12.46 17.87 -10.87
CA GLY A 37 12.27 18.07 -12.32
C GLY A 37 12.75 16.93 -13.23
N LEU A 38 13.21 15.80 -12.69
CA LEU A 38 13.47 14.59 -13.49
C LEU A 38 12.17 13.85 -13.90
N GLY A 39 11.01 14.26 -13.40
CA GLY A 39 9.70 13.67 -13.75
C GLY A 39 9.48 12.24 -13.24
N ILE A 40 10.39 11.73 -12.39
CA ILE A 40 10.31 10.38 -11.79
C ILE A 40 9.34 10.35 -10.60
N GLU A 41 9.01 11.53 -10.07
CA GLU A 41 8.10 11.75 -8.96
C GLU A 41 6.63 11.42 -9.29
N ASP A 42 6.16 11.76 -10.49
CA ASP A 42 4.80 11.42 -10.96
C ASP A 42 4.54 9.90 -11.03
N PRO A 43 5.39 9.08 -11.69
CA PRO A 43 5.17 7.64 -11.74
C PRO A 43 5.33 6.97 -10.37
N ILE A 44 6.27 7.41 -9.52
CA ILE A 44 6.45 6.85 -8.16
C ILE A 44 5.22 7.14 -7.28
N ASN A 45 4.68 8.35 -7.37
CA ASN A 45 3.48 8.72 -6.64
C ASN A 45 2.24 8.00 -7.16
N MET A 46 2.11 7.84 -8.49
CA MET A 46 1.01 7.10 -9.11
C MET A 46 1.02 5.63 -8.66
N VAL A 47 2.20 4.99 -8.69
CA VAL A 47 2.37 3.60 -8.23
C VAL A 47 2.04 3.48 -6.74
N GLY A 48 2.53 4.40 -5.90
CA GLY A 48 2.22 4.45 -4.48
C GLY A 48 0.71 4.54 -4.21
N PHE A 49 0.01 5.42 -4.93
CA PHE A 49 -1.45 5.56 -4.83
C PHE A 49 -2.21 4.31 -5.25
N ILE A 50 -1.81 3.67 -6.35
CA ILE A 50 -2.44 2.43 -6.83
C ILE A 50 -2.26 1.31 -5.81
N LEU A 51 -1.05 1.13 -5.27
CA LEU A 51 -0.79 0.13 -4.23
C LEU A 51 -1.60 0.40 -2.96
N LEU A 52 -1.76 1.66 -2.55
CA LEU A 52 -2.59 2.02 -1.40
C LEU A 52 -4.08 1.77 -1.64
N ALA A 53 -4.59 2.13 -2.82
CA ALA A 53 -5.99 1.92 -3.16
C ALA A 53 -6.33 0.42 -3.25
N VAL A 54 -5.51 -0.36 -3.97
CA VAL A 54 -5.73 -1.80 -4.14
C VAL A 54 -5.44 -2.56 -2.86
N GLY A 55 -4.34 -2.25 -2.17
CA GLY A 55 -3.97 -2.84 -0.89
C GLY A 55 -4.99 -2.53 0.20
N GLY A 56 -5.46 -1.28 0.28
CA GLY A 56 -6.48 -0.87 1.22
C GLY A 56 -7.82 -1.53 0.95
N TRP A 57 -8.21 -1.67 -0.32
CA TRP A 57 -9.47 -2.30 -0.65
C TRP A 57 -9.45 -3.80 -0.32
N THR A 58 -8.40 -4.51 -0.75
CA THR A 58 -8.23 -5.93 -0.45
C THR A 58 -8.07 -6.22 1.05
N PHE A 59 -7.38 -5.34 1.78
CA PHE A 59 -7.29 -5.41 3.25
C PHE A 59 -8.67 -5.26 3.89
N SER A 60 -9.43 -4.21 3.56
CA SER A 60 -10.77 -3.97 4.11
C SER A 60 -11.74 -5.12 3.81
N ALA A 61 -11.74 -5.62 2.58
CA ALA A 61 -12.61 -6.74 2.20
C ALA A 61 -12.26 -8.03 2.98
N THR A 62 -10.96 -8.32 3.15
CA THR A 62 -10.49 -9.47 3.91
C THR A 62 -10.79 -9.32 5.40
N PHE A 63 -10.60 -8.13 5.96
CA PHE A 63 -10.86 -7.80 7.36
C PHE A 63 -12.36 -7.87 7.69
N LEU A 64 -13.22 -7.27 6.87
CA LEU A 64 -14.68 -7.34 7.03
C LEU A 64 -15.20 -8.77 6.93
N LYS A 65 -14.65 -9.55 5.99
CA LYS A 65 -14.98 -10.98 5.84
C LYS A 65 -14.56 -11.79 7.07
N ARG A 66 -13.43 -11.45 7.71
CA ARG A 66 -13.00 -12.07 8.96
C ARG A 66 -13.94 -11.71 10.10
N ASN A 67 -14.23 -10.42 10.32
CA ASN A 67 -15.11 -9.97 11.41
C ASN A 67 -16.51 -10.59 11.33
N ARG A 68 -17.08 -10.70 10.12
CA ARG A 68 -18.40 -11.33 9.91
C ARG A 68 -18.43 -12.84 10.19
N LYS A 69 -17.27 -13.49 10.28
CA LYS A 69 -17.14 -14.93 10.52
C LYS A 69 -16.97 -15.27 12.01
N ASP A 70 -16.67 -14.25 12.82
CA ASP A 70 -16.51 -14.36 14.27
C ASP A 70 -17.82 -14.02 15.04
N ASP A 71 -18.87 -13.54 14.34
CA ASP A 71 -20.28 -13.41 14.80
C ASP A 71 -21.11 -14.68 14.51
#